data_AF-A0A8J2WQW0-F1
#
_entry.id   AF-A0A8J2WQW0-F1
#
_cell.length_a   1.000
_cell.length_b   1.000
_cell.length_c   1.000
_cell.angle_alpha   90.00
_cell.angle_beta   90.00
_cell.angle_gamma   90.00
#
_symmetry.space_group_name_H-M   'P 1'
#
loop_
_entity.id
_entity.type
_entity.pdbx_description
1 polymer ?
#
loop_
_entity_poly.entity_id
_entity_poly.type
_entity_poly.pdbx_seq_one_letter_code
_entity_poly.pdbx_strand_id
1 'polypeptide(L)'
;MITRVLNTSFVPQAHTSENICAFLKEVANEWNIDEKIVAIVTDNASNMKLAVTLGGWKHVSCFAHTLNLAVTDALKNNSELNGILARCRSLQEVPTRWNSTVGDPIAAVLASLKRTDLLLEEAIQLIKGAVTILEPFEEATKDLSSQSYASLSKVIPVVALL
;
A
#
# COMPACT_ATOMS: atom_id res chain seq x y z
N MET A 1 -4.65 -18.74 -12.64
CA MET A 1 -5.76 -17.94 -12.07
C MET A 1 -6.12 -16.89 -13.11
N ILE A 2 -7.41 -16.62 -13.37
CA ILE A 2 -7.81 -15.63 -14.38
C ILE A 2 -8.25 -14.37 -13.64
N THR A 3 -7.54 -13.27 -13.87
CA THR A 3 -7.92 -11.95 -13.37
C THR A 3 -8.45 -11.11 -14.54
N ARG A 4 -9.49 -10.31 -14.27
CA ARG A 4 -10.13 -9.42 -15.24
C ARG A 4 -10.41 -8.09 -14.56
N VAL A 5 -10.13 -7.01 -15.27
CA VAL A 5 -10.56 -5.66 -14.88
C VAL A 5 -12.00 -5.50 -15.34
N LEU A 6 -12.91 -5.22 -14.41
CA LEU A 6 -14.33 -4.99 -14.73
C LEU A 6 -14.60 -3.54 -15.10
N ASN A 7 -13.98 -2.60 -14.39
CA ASN A 7 -14.21 -1.16 -14.62
C ASN A 7 -12.99 -0.35 -14.17
N THR A 8 -12.68 0.71 -14.91
CA THR A 8 -11.78 1.80 -14.50
C THR A 8 -12.47 3.10 -14.88
N SER A 9 -12.92 3.86 -13.89
CA SER A 9 -13.68 5.09 -14.13
C SER A 9 -13.23 6.21 -13.20
N PHE A 10 -13.45 7.43 -13.67
CA PHE A 10 -13.25 8.63 -12.88
C PHE A 10 -14.50 8.90 -12.04
N VAL A 11 -14.34 8.98 -10.72
CA VAL A 11 -15.41 9.30 -9.77
C VAL A 11 -15.24 10.77 -9.33
N PRO A 12 -15.92 11.74 -9.97
CA PRO A 12 -15.80 13.16 -9.64
C PRO A 12 -16.48 13.53 -8.32
N GLN A 13 -17.40 12.69 -7.83
CA GLN A 13 -18.12 12.91 -6.59
C GLN A 13 -17.17 12.81 -5.38
N ALA A 14 -17.60 13.37 -4.24
CA ALA A 14 -16.89 13.15 -2.98
C ALA A 14 -16.81 11.64 -2.68
N HIS A 15 -15.64 11.17 -2.26
CA HIS A 15 -15.37 9.76 -1.95
C HIS A 15 -15.90 9.37 -0.56
N THR A 16 -17.18 9.67 -0.30
CA THR A 16 -17.88 9.19 0.89
C THR A 16 -18.22 7.71 0.75
N SER A 17 -18.47 7.04 1.87
CA SER A 17 -18.84 5.62 1.90
C SER A 17 -20.08 5.31 1.07
N GLU A 18 -21.07 6.19 1.09
CA GLU A 18 -22.35 6.02 0.39
C GLU A 18 -22.15 6.09 -1.12
N ASN A 19 -21.39 7.09 -1.59
CA ASN A 19 -21.09 7.25 -3.02
C ASN A 19 -20.26 6.09 -3.55
N ILE A 20 -19.25 5.64 -2.80
CA ILE A 20 -18.44 4.47 -3.17
C ILE A 20 -19.30 3.21 -3.21
N CYS A 21 -20.17 2.99 -2.22
CA CYS A 21 -21.07 1.85 -2.20
C CYS A 21 -22.03 1.86 -3.40
N ALA A 22 -22.63 3.01 -3.72
CA ALA A 22 -23.53 3.15 -4.86
C ALA A 22 -22.82 2.81 -6.17
N PHE A 23 -21.60 3.34 -6.36
CA PHE A 23 -20.78 3.07 -7.52
C PHE A 23 -20.40 1.58 -7.64
N LEU A 24 -19.98 0.95 -6.53
CA LEU A 24 -19.65 -0.48 -6.55
C LEU A 24 -20.88 -1.36 -6.89
N LYS A 25 -22.07 -1.00 -6.40
CA LYS A 25 -23.32 -1.69 -6.75
C LYS A 25 -23.70 -1.50 -8.21
N GLU A 26 -23.51 -0.31 -8.75
CA GLU A 26 -23.73 -0.04 -10.18
C GLU A 26 -22.86 -0.97 -11.05
N VAL A 27 -21.56 -1.04 -10.76
CA VAL A 27 -20.64 -1.95 -11.46
C VAL A 27 -21.03 -3.42 -11.25
N ALA A 28 -21.39 -3.82 -10.04
CA ALA A 28 -21.80 -5.20 -9.77
C ALA A 28 -23.07 -5.59 -10.54
N ASN A 29 -24.02 -4.66 -10.68
CA ASN A 29 -25.27 -4.85 -11.44
C ASN A 29 -25.03 -4.86 -12.95
N GLU A 30 -24.18 -3.95 -13.47
CA GLU A 30 -23.80 -3.89 -14.89
C GLU A 30 -23.26 -5.25 -15.37
N TRP A 31 -22.45 -5.90 -14.53
CA TRP A 31 -21.86 -7.21 -14.82
C TRP A 31 -22.73 -8.39 -14.37
N ASN A 32 -23.87 -8.14 -13.74
CA ASN A 32 -24.78 -9.15 -13.17
C ASN A 32 -24.06 -10.14 -12.24
N ILE A 33 -23.26 -9.59 -11.32
CA ILE A 33 -22.43 -10.33 -10.35
C ILE A 33 -22.72 -10.00 -8.89
N ASP A 34 -23.67 -9.11 -8.57
CA ASP A 34 -23.94 -8.66 -7.20
C ASP A 34 -24.09 -9.84 -6.21
N GLU A 35 -24.91 -10.83 -6.55
CA GLU A 35 -25.12 -12.04 -5.74
C GLU A 35 -23.94 -13.04 -5.76
N LYS A 36 -22.93 -12.81 -6.60
CA LYS A 36 -21.74 -13.67 -6.76
C LYS A 36 -20.53 -13.12 -6.00
N ILE A 37 -20.63 -11.92 -5.42
CA ILE A 37 -19.56 -11.30 -4.66
C ILE A 37 -19.43 -12.00 -3.30
N VAL A 38 -18.34 -12.76 -3.11
CA VAL A 38 -18.03 -13.45 -1.84
C VAL A 38 -17.34 -12.51 -0.85
N ALA A 39 -16.44 -11.66 -1.35
CA ALA A 39 -15.69 -10.71 -0.56
C ALA A 39 -15.14 -9.59 -1.44
N ILE A 40 -14.87 -8.44 -0.84
CA ILE A 40 -14.21 -7.30 -1.48
C ILE A 40 -12.93 -6.99 -0.71
N VAL A 41 -11.81 -6.92 -1.44
CA VAL A 41 -10.51 -6.51 -0.90
C VAL A 41 -10.30 -5.02 -1.18
N THR A 42 -10.09 -4.21 -0.16
CA THR A 42 -9.77 -2.77 -0.31
C THR A 42 -8.59 -2.38 0.58
N ASP A 43 -8.07 -1.16 0.40
CA ASP A 43 -7.21 -0.57 1.43
C ASP A 43 -7.96 -0.39 2.76
N ASN A 44 -7.24 0.04 3.79
CA ASN A 44 -7.79 0.15 5.14
C ASN A 44 -8.57 1.45 5.39
N ALA A 45 -8.83 2.26 4.36
CA ALA A 45 -9.48 3.56 4.52
C ALA A 45 -10.91 3.41 5.05
N SER A 46 -11.29 4.31 5.95
CA SER A 46 -12.55 4.25 6.70
C SER A 46 -13.77 4.28 5.79
N ASN A 47 -13.73 5.12 4.74
CA ASN A 47 -14.77 5.24 3.74
C ASN A 47 -14.92 3.95 2.90
N MET A 48 -13.82 3.30 2.52
CA MET A 48 -13.85 2.02 1.79
C MET A 48 -14.44 0.90 2.64
N LYS A 49 -14.02 0.77 3.91
CA LYS A 49 -14.56 -0.23 4.84
C LYS A 49 -16.05 -0.07 5.05
N LEU A 50 -16.50 1.18 5.28
CA LEU A 50 -17.90 1.47 5.49
C LEU A 50 -18.71 1.26 4.21
N ALA A 51 -18.20 1.65 3.03
CA ALA A 51 -18.85 1.40 1.74
C ALA A 51 -19.13 -0.10 1.50
N VAL A 52 -18.13 -0.95 1.76
CA VAL A 52 -18.28 -2.41 1.60
C VAL A 52 -19.33 -2.97 2.57
N THR A 53 -19.35 -2.46 3.81
CA THR A 53 -20.32 -2.86 4.83
C THR A 53 -21.74 -2.42 4.47
N LEU A 54 -21.92 -1.17 4.01
CA LEU A 54 -23.20 -0.66 3.50
C LEU A 54 -23.70 -1.46 2.28
N GLY A 55 -22.77 -1.99 1.50
CA GLY A 55 -23.06 -2.87 0.38
C GLY A 55 -23.59 -4.25 0.76
N GLY A 56 -23.41 -4.67 2.02
CA GLY A 56 -23.75 -6.01 2.49
C GLY A 56 -22.68 -7.06 2.16
N TRP A 57 -21.49 -6.64 1.72
CA TRP A 57 -20.41 -7.55 1.34
C TRP A 57 -19.41 -7.78 2.49
N LYS A 58 -18.69 -8.90 2.43
CA LYS A 58 -17.59 -9.18 3.35
C LYS A 58 -16.35 -8.37 2.97
N HIS A 59 -15.88 -7.52 3.88
CA HIS A 59 -14.62 -6.80 3.72
C HIS A 59 -13.41 -7.69 4.04
N VAL A 60 -12.37 -7.59 3.21
CA VAL A 60 -11.04 -8.14 3.46
C VAL A 60 -10.02 -7.01 3.29
N SER A 61 -9.13 -6.87 4.25
CA SER A 61 -8.11 -5.81 4.20
C SER A 61 -6.99 -6.17 3.23
N CYS A 62 -6.51 -5.20 2.46
CA CYS A 62 -5.35 -5.37 1.60
C CYS A 62 -4.09 -5.62 2.46
N PHE A 63 -3.47 -6.79 2.27
CA PHE A 63 -2.26 -7.17 2.99
C PHE A 63 -1.11 -6.20 2.69
N ALA A 64 -0.84 -5.91 1.41
CA ALA A 64 0.24 -5.01 1.00
C ALA A 64 0.12 -3.62 1.68
N HIS A 65 -1.09 -3.08 1.73
CA HIS A 65 -1.34 -1.82 2.42
C HIS A 65 -1.14 -1.93 3.93
N THR A 66 -1.57 -3.03 4.54
CA THR A 66 -1.40 -3.28 5.99
C THR A 66 0.08 -3.43 6.36
N LEU A 67 0.85 -4.15 5.55
CA LEU A 67 2.29 -4.32 5.75
C LEU A 67 3.02 -2.98 5.63
N ASN A 68 2.67 -2.17 4.61
CA ASN A 68 3.22 -0.84 4.45
C ASN A 68 2.92 0.07 5.66
N LEU A 69 1.70 0.00 6.21
CA LEU A 69 1.35 0.75 7.42
C LEU A 69 2.20 0.33 8.62
N ALA A 70 2.40 -0.97 8.84
CA ALA A 70 3.23 -1.49 9.93
C ALA A 70 4.68 -1.02 9.82
N VAL A 71 5.27 -1.11 8.63
CA VAL A 71 6.63 -0.62 8.35
C VAL A 71 6.72 0.90 8.52
N THR A 72 5.73 1.63 8.02
CA THR A 72 5.66 3.09 8.18
C THR A 72 5.62 3.50 9.64
N ASP A 73 4.82 2.81 10.45
CA ASP A 73 4.71 3.08 11.87
C ASP A 73 6.04 2.80 12.59
N ALA A 74 6.67 1.66 12.31
CA ALA A 74 7.98 1.31 12.85
C ALA A 74 9.06 2.36 12.52
N LEU A 75 9.10 2.85 11.27
CA LEU A 75 10.07 3.86 10.85
C LEU A 75 9.81 5.24 11.46
N LYS A 76 8.54 5.63 11.64
CA LYS A 76 8.18 6.88 12.32
C LYS A 76 8.59 6.87 13.78
N ASN A 77 8.47 5.71 14.43
CA ASN A 77 8.86 5.51 15.81
C ASN A 77 10.39 5.42 16.00
N ASN A 78 11.17 5.34 14.92
CA ASN A 78 12.62 5.47 14.94
C ASN A 78 13.03 6.92 14.67
N SER A 79 13.32 7.68 15.72
CA SER A 79 13.63 9.11 15.64
C SER A 79 14.87 9.42 14.80
N GLU A 80 15.88 8.55 14.82
CA GLU A 80 17.14 8.72 14.09
C GLU A 80 16.92 8.56 12.57
N LEU A 81 16.26 7.47 12.16
CA LEU A 81 15.89 7.25 10.76
C LEU A 81 14.92 8.30 10.24
N ASN A 82 13.94 8.70 11.05
CA ASN A 82 12.97 9.73 10.67
C ASN A 82 13.65 11.09 10.46
N GLY A 83 14.63 11.44 11.31
CA GLY A 83 15.44 12.64 11.14
C GLY A 83 16.26 12.64 9.85
N ILE A 84 16.85 11.51 9.48
CA ILE A 84 17.59 11.35 8.22
C ILE A 84 16.63 11.42 7.01
N LEU A 85 15.50 10.73 7.07
CA LEU A 85 14.49 10.74 6.00
C LEU A 85 13.92 12.14 5.76
N ALA A 86 13.69 12.92 6.82
CA ALA A 86 13.25 14.31 6.71
C ALA A 86 14.26 15.18 5.95
N ARG A 87 15.56 15.00 6.23
CA ARG A 87 16.65 15.69 5.50
C ARG A 87 16.74 15.26 4.03
N CYS A 88 16.54 13.98 3.74
CA CYS A 88 16.48 13.48 2.37
C CYS A 88 15.29 14.06 1.59
N ARG A 89 14.14 14.26 2.25
CA ARG A 89 12.95 14.90 1.66
C ARG A 89 13.18 16.37 1.37
N SER A 90 13.84 17.12 2.24
CA SER A 90 14.13 18.55 2.00
C SER A 90 15.08 18.80 0.81
N LEU A 91 15.88 17.80 0.42
CA LEU A 91 16.77 17.89 -0.75
C LEU A 91 16.06 17.56 -2.08
N GLN A 92 14.77 17.22 -2.05
CA GLN A 92 13.97 16.96 -3.24
C GLN A 92 13.16 18.21 -3.63
N GLU A 93 13.79 19.15 -4.36
CA GLU A 93 13.12 20.33 -4.94
C GLU A 93 12.16 20.01 -6.10
N VAL A 94 11.90 18.75 -6.43
CA VAL A 94 10.98 18.37 -7.51
C VAL A 94 9.73 17.74 -6.89
N PRO A 95 8.54 18.38 -7.00
CA PRO A 95 7.28 17.73 -6.71
C PRO A 95 7.02 16.74 -7.84
N THR A 96 7.64 15.56 -7.79
CA THR A 96 7.18 14.44 -8.58
C THR A 96 5.84 14.03 -8.01
N ARG A 97 4.83 14.01 -8.89
CA ARG A 97 3.43 13.75 -8.58
C ARG A 97 3.30 12.44 -7.79
N TRP A 98 3.21 12.60 -6.47
CA TRP A 98 3.14 11.56 -5.45
C TRP A 98 1.75 10.90 -5.49
N ASN A 99 1.51 10.05 -6.47
CA ASN A 99 0.29 9.24 -6.51
C ASN A 99 0.56 7.92 -5.79
N SER A 100 -0.16 7.71 -4.68
CA SER A 100 -0.54 6.47 -3.94
C SER A 100 0.44 5.28 -3.78
N THR A 101 1.42 5.11 -4.66
CA THR A 101 2.44 4.07 -4.66
C THR A 101 3.77 4.54 -4.07
N VAL A 102 4.01 5.85 -3.94
CA VAL A 102 5.28 6.41 -3.43
C VAL A 102 5.16 6.94 -2.00
N GLY A 103 4.08 6.63 -1.29
CA GLY A 103 4.01 6.69 0.18
C GLY A 103 4.63 5.49 0.88
N ASP A 104 5.49 4.76 0.17
CA ASP A 104 6.22 3.62 0.68
C ASP A 104 7.52 4.12 1.34
N PRO A 105 7.62 4.06 2.67
CA PRO A 105 8.85 4.40 3.37
C PRO A 105 10.03 3.55 2.88
N ILE A 106 9.79 2.31 2.45
CA ILE A 106 10.81 1.42 1.91
C ILE A 106 11.38 2.03 0.64
N ALA A 107 10.52 2.47 -0.28
CA ALA A 107 10.94 3.18 -1.48
C ALA A 107 11.67 4.50 -1.16
N ALA A 108 11.26 5.23 -0.13
CA ALA A 108 11.93 6.46 0.29
C ALA A 108 13.33 6.21 0.85
N VAL A 109 13.50 5.18 1.68
CA VAL A 109 14.81 4.76 2.22
C VAL A 109 15.71 4.27 1.07
N LEU A 110 15.19 3.42 0.17
CA LEU A 110 15.91 2.94 -1.02
C LEU A 110 16.32 4.05 -1.98
N ALA A 111 15.44 5.04 -2.21
CA ALA A 111 15.75 6.19 -3.05
C ALA A 111 16.82 7.09 -2.44
N SER A 112 16.88 7.17 -1.11
CA SER A 112 17.87 7.97 -0.39
C SER A 112 19.29 7.44 -0.58
N LEU A 113 19.48 6.12 -0.80
CA LEU A 113 20.78 5.54 -1.15
C LEU A 113 21.35 6.05 -2.49
N LYS A 114 20.50 6.47 -3.43
CA LYS A 114 20.94 6.86 -4.78
C LYS A 114 21.49 8.29 -4.86
N ARG A 115 21.41 9.08 -3.78
CA ARG A 115 21.80 10.51 -3.76
C ARG A 115 22.85 10.85 -2.69
N THR A 116 23.60 9.86 -2.22
CA THR A 116 24.56 10.01 -1.12
C THR A 116 25.86 10.69 -1.56
N ASP A 117 25.83 12.01 -1.75
CA ASP A 117 27.04 12.88 -1.72
C ASP A 117 26.99 13.92 -0.57
N LEU A 118 25.84 14.06 0.12
CA LEU A 118 25.58 15.11 1.11
C LEU A 118 25.26 14.58 2.53
N LEU A 119 25.41 13.28 2.77
CA LEU A 119 25.13 12.66 4.06
C LEU A 119 26.43 12.28 4.79
N LEU A 120 26.40 12.37 6.12
CA LEU A 120 27.49 11.90 6.98
C LEU A 120 27.61 10.37 6.84
N GLU A 121 28.83 9.82 6.93
CA GLU A 121 29.10 8.39 6.79
C GLU A 121 28.20 7.53 7.72
N GLU A 122 27.98 7.99 8.95
CA GLU A 122 27.09 7.33 9.92
C GLU A 122 25.64 7.22 9.42
N ALA A 123 25.13 8.28 8.79
CA ALA A 123 23.78 8.27 8.21
C ALA A 123 23.70 7.31 7.00
N ILE A 124 24.77 7.21 6.21
CA ILE A 124 24.84 6.26 5.09
C ILE A 124 24.79 4.82 5.61
N GLN A 125 25.53 4.51 6.67
CA GLN A 125 25.52 3.17 7.27
C GLN A 125 24.14 2.82 7.88
N LEU A 126 23.50 3.79 8.54
CA LEU A 126 22.16 3.58 9.09
C LEU A 126 21.12 3.32 7.99
N ILE A 127 21.15 4.08 6.89
CA ILE A 127 20.27 3.86 5.73
C ILE A 127 20.55 2.48 5.11
N LYS A 128 21.82 2.09 4.93
CA LYS A 128 22.17 0.76 4.41
C LYS A 128 21.60 -0.36 5.28
N GLY A 129 21.75 -0.26 6.61
CA GLY A 129 21.17 -1.22 7.54
C GLY A 129 19.64 -1.27 7.46
N ALA A 130 18.98 -0.11 7.38
CA ALA A 130 17.53 -0.05 7.22
C ALA A 130 17.07 -0.70 5.90
N VAL A 131 17.77 -0.47 4.79
CA VAL A 131 17.45 -1.11 3.50
C VAL A 131 17.52 -2.63 3.59
N THR A 132 18.58 -3.18 4.19
CA THR A 132 18.70 -4.63 4.36
C THR A 132 17.56 -5.22 5.19
N ILE A 133 17.09 -4.51 6.22
CA ILE A 133 15.95 -4.95 7.03
C ILE A 133 14.63 -4.86 6.25
N LEU A 134 14.48 -3.86 5.37
CA LEU A 134 13.24 -3.61 4.64
C LEU A 134 13.10 -4.41 3.34
N GLU A 135 14.19 -4.95 2.79
CA GLU A 135 14.20 -5.80 1.59
C GLU A 135 13.19 -6.96 1.64
N PRO A 136 13.10 -7.78 2.71
CA PRO A 136 12.08 -8.85 2.78
C PRO A 136 10.64 -8.33 2.79
N PHE A 137 10.39 -7.12 3.32
CA PHE A 137 9.07 -6.49 3.29
C PHE A 137 8.71 -6.00 1.89
N GLU A 138 9.67 -5.49 1.12
CA GLU A 138 9.50 -5.12 -0.28
C GLU A 138 9.17 -6.36 -1.13
N GLU A 139 9.92 -7.45 -0.92
CA GLU A 139 9.70 -8.72 -1.62
C GLU A 139 8.31 -9.29 -1.29
N ALA A 140 7.96 -9.36 0.00
CA ALA A 140 6.63 -9.78 0.45
C ALA A 140 5.51 -8.94 -0.18
N THR A 141 5.70 -7.62 -0.24
CA THR A 141 4.72 -6.70 -0.85
C THR A 141 4.56 -6.96 -2.35
N LYS A 142 5.67 -7.17 -3.08
CA LYS A 142 5.64 -7.50 -4.51
C LYS A 142 4.98 -8.85 -4.77
N ASP A 143 5.35 -9.88 -4.01
CA ASP A 143 4.81 -11.23 -4.14
C ASP A 143 3.30 -11.27 -3.87
N LEU A 144 2.85 -10.62 -2.80
CA LEU A 144 1.45 -10.66 -2.38
C LEU A 144 0.54 -9.70 -3.16
N SER A 145 1.12 -8.72 -3.87
CA SER A 145 0.40 -7.86 -4.81
C SER A 145 0.19 -8.51 -6.19
N SER A 146 0.77 -9.71 -6.42
CA SER A 146 0.59 -10.43 -7.67
C SER A 146 -0.85 -10.91 -7.87
N GLN A 147 -1.30 -10.83 -9.12
CA GLN A 147 -2.61 -11.31 -9.58
C GLN A 147 -2.50 -12.59 -10.42
N SER A 148 -1.30 -13.16 -10.60
CA SER A 148 -1.06 -14.34 -11.46
C SER A 148 -1.21 -15.67 -10.72
N TYR A 149 -1.16 -15.67 -9.39
CA TYR A 149 -1.29 -16.84 -8.52
C TYR A 149 -2.08 -16.52 -7.24
N ALA A 150 -2.43 -17.56 -6.49
CA ALA A 150 -3.15 -17.43 -5.22
C ALA A 150 -2.24 -16.86 -4.12
N SER A 151 -2.24 -15.53 -3.97
CA SER A 151 -1.44 -14.82 -2.95
C SER A 151 -1.98 -14.99 -1.53
N LEU A 152 -3.30 -15.11 -1.35
CA LEU A 152 -3.92 -15.19 -0.01
C LEU A 152 -3.37 -16.35 0.85
N SER A 153 -3.07 -17.50 0.23
CA SER A 153 -2.51 -18.67 0.91
C SER A 153 -1.10 -18.45 1.47
N LYS A 154 -0.38 -17.46 0.95
CA LYS A 154 0.99 -17.12 1.36
C LYS A 154 1.04 -16.12 2.51
N VAL A 155 -0.07 -15.47 2.86
CA VAL A 155 -0.11 -14.44 3.92
C VAL A 155 0.37 -14.99 5.26
N ILE A 156 -0.14 -16.14 5.71
CA ILE A 156 0.25 -16.75 6.99
C ILE A 156 1.75 -17.13 7.00
N PRO A 157 2.28 -17.85 5.99
CA PRO A 157 3.72 -18.10 5.89
C PRO A 157 4.57 -16.83 5.89
N VAL A 158 4.19 -15.80 5.13
CA VAL A 158 4.96 -14.55 5.04
C VAL A 158 5.00 -13.84 6.39
N VAL A 159 3.88 -13.75 7.11
CA VAL A 159 3.85 -13.16 8.45
C VAL A 159 4.73 -13.93 9.44
N ALA A 160 4.89 -15.24 9.28
CA ALA A 160 5.78 -16.05 10.13
C ALA A 160 7.28 -15.89 9.78
N LEU A 161 7.60 -15.31 8.62
CA LEU A 161 8.97 -15.13 8.12
C LEU A 161 9.49 -13.70 8.29
N LEU A 162 8.60 -12.72 8.44
CA LEU A 162 8.90 -11.30 8.67
C LEU A 162 9.02 -10.99 10.17
#